data_AF-A0A1R1YLQ1-F1
#
_entry.id   AF-A0A1R1YLQ1-F1
#
_cell.length_a   1.000
_cell.length_b   1.000
_cell.length_c   1.000
_cell.angle_alpha   90.00
_cell.angle_beta   90.00
_cell.angle_gamma   90.00
#
_symmetry.space_group_name_H-M   'P 1'
#
loop_
_entity.id
_entity.type
_entity.pdbx_description
1 polymer ?
#
loop_
_entity_poly.entity_id
_entity_poly.type
_entity_poly.pdbx_seq_one_letter_code
_entity_poly.pdbx_strand_id
1 'polypeptide(L)'
;MSIGCYGGETFGMSEARFKPIQSEIDKAIRIVANVDKSAAMERIRDELGITSMFMRTITARELAYHKWPTSKTWIADLIKAPMKARMATWVNGSSWWIKKICTLDSNGQTIITIVDQNRRTNRSVIHRWTVDRKIGKKATGLTFKLCIRT
;
A
#
# COMPACT_ATOMS: atom_id res chain seq x y z
N MET A 1 14.90 22.67 16.52
CA MET A 1 15.06 21.30 15.99
C MET A 1 13.67 20.79 15.60
N SER A 2 13.37 20.66 14.31
CA SER A 2 12.00 20.49 13.78
C SER A 2 11.39 19.11 14.11
N ILE A 3 10.20 19.15 14.71
CA ILE A 3 9.36 18.03 15.20
C ILE A 3 8.64 17.27 14.06
N GLY A 4 9.36 17.01 12.97
CA GLY A 4 8.80 16.62 11.67
C GLY A 4 8.62 15.12 11.40
N CYS A 5 8.43 14.25 12.39
CA CYS A 5 8.24 12.80 12.16
C CYS A 5 7.15 12.12 13.01
N TYR A 6 6.18 12.87 13.56
CA TYR A 6 5.00 12.26 14.24
C TYR A 6 3.87 11.85 13.27
N GLY A 7 3.88 12.32 12.01
CA GLY A 7 2.84 11.99 11.02
C GLY A 7 2.77 10.51 10.63
N GLY A 8 3.89 9.79 10.76
CA GLY A 8 3.95 8.35 10.48
C GLY A 8 3.29 7.49 11.58
N GLU A 9 3.17 7.99 12.81
CA GLU A 9 2.43 7.33 13.88
C GLU A 9 0.91 7.46 13.70
N THR A 10 0.44 8.55 13.09
CA THR A 10 -1.00 8.87 12.99
C THR A 10 -1.74 7.89 12.07
N PHE A 11 -1.13 7.46 10.96
CA PHE A 11 -1.77 6.53 10.01
C PHE A 11 -1.33 5.06 10.16
N GLY A 12 -0.20 4.78 10.82
CA GLY A 12 0.30 3.40 10.98
C GLY A 12 0.49 2.64 9.66
N MET A 13 0.71 1.32 9.72
CA MET A 13 0.60 0.43 8.53
C MET A 13 -0.79 -0.21 8.43
N SER A 14 -1.82 0.49 8.95
CA SER A 14 -3.19 0.00 8.95
C SER A 14 -3.96 0.60 7.78
N GLU A 15 -4.48 -0.25 6.89
CA GLU A 15 -5.25 0.18 5.72
C GLU A 15 -6.48 1.01 6.11
N ALA A 16 -7.13 0.67 7.24
CA ALA A 16 -8.31 1.34 7.74
C ALA A 16 -8.11 2.86 7.94
N ARG A 17 -6.89 3.28 8.29
CA ARG A 17 -6.56 4.69 8.52
C ARG A 17 -6.37 5.47 7.22
N PHE A 18 -6.07 4.78 6.12
CA PHE A 18 -5.93 5.40 4.79
C PHE A 18 -7.25 5.45 4.03
N LYS A 19 -8.30 4.75 4.48
CA LYS A 19 -9.62 4.75 3.83
C LYS A 19 -10.19 6.14 3.51
N PRO A 20 -10.23 7.12 4.44
CA PRO A 20 -10.81 8.43 4.14
C PRO A 20 -10.00 9.17 3.05
N ILE A 21 -8.68 9.18 3.17
CA ILE A 21 -7.78 9.82 2.17
C ILE A 21 -7.92 9.15 0.81
N GLN A 22 -7.92 7.81 0.79
CA GLN A 22 -8.05 7.06 -0.44
C GLN A 22 -9.41 7.29 -1.11
N SER A 23 -10.48 7.49 -0.33
CA SER A 23 -11.81 7.76 -0.86
C SER A 23 -11.91 9.13 -1.57
N GLU A 24 -11.23 10.16 -1.07
CA GLU A 24 -11.19 11.47 -1.75
C GLU A 24 -10.37 11.41 -3.04
N ILE A 25 -9.24 10.70 -3.02
CA ILE A 25 -8.43 10.46 -4.22
C ILE A 25 -9.25 9.70 -5.27
N ASP A 26 -10.05 8.72 -4.85
CA ASP A 26 -10.90 7.96 -5.76
C ASP A 26 -11.98 8.81 -6.40
N LYS A 27 -12.62 9.70 -5.64
CA LYS A 27 -13.60 10.64 -6.18
C LYS A 27 -12.96 11.51 -7.27
N ALA A 28 -11.77 12.04 -7.02
CA ALA A 28 -11.04 12.83 -8.02
C ALA A 28 -10.69 12.01 -9.27
N ILE A 29 -10.19 10.78 -9.09
CA ILE A 29 -9.90 9.88 -10.21
C ILE A 29 -11.17 9.58 -11.02
N ARG A 30 -12.32 9.36 -10.36
CA ARG A 30 -13.59 9.11 -11.06
C ARG A 30 -14.01 10.28 -11.94
N ILE A 31 -13.87 11.50 -11.43
CA ILE A 31 -14.20 12.72 -12.17
C ILE A 31 -13.29 12.85 -13.41
N VAL A 32 -11.98 12.65 -13.23
CA VAL A 32 -10.99 12.77 -14.32
C VAL A 32 -11.16 11.67 -15.37
N ALA A 33 -11.45 10.44 -14.95
CA ALA A 33 -11.63 9.30 -15.84
C ALA A 33 -13.03 9.24 -16.48
N ASN A 34 -13.96 10.10 -16.07
CA ASN A 34 -15.37 10.11 -16.49
C ASN A 34 -16.02 8.71 -16.41
N VAL A 35 -15.88 8.07 -15.25
CA VAL A 35 -16.35 6.70 -15.00
C VAL A 35 -17.50 6.67 -14.00
N ASP A 36 -18.48 5.80 -14.27
CA ASP A 36 -19.64 5.62 -13.40
C ASP A 36 -19.28 5.03 -12.03
N LYS A 37 -20.19 5.20 -11.06
CA LYS A 37 -20.03 4.70 -9.68
C LYS A 37 -19.87 3.18 -9.61
N SER A 38 -20.40 2.45 -10.60
CA SER A 38 -20.31 0.99 -10.75
C SER A 38 -18.87 0.52 -11.03
N ALA A 39 -18.01 1.39 -11.57
CA ALA A 39 -16.68 1.00 -11.97
C ALA A 39 -15.78 0.68 -10.76
N ALA A 40 -15.02 -0.41 -10.86
CA ALA A 40 -14.11 -0.87 -9.83
C ALA A 40 -12.85 0.00 -9.76
N MET A 41 -12.70 0.79 -8.69
CA MET A 41 -11.58 1.74 -8.52
C MET A 41 -10.21 1.10 -8.53
N GLU A 42 -10.05 -0.08 -7.94
CA GLU A 42 -8.77 -0.79 -7.91
C GLU A 42 -8.22 -1.00 -9.33
N ARG A 43 -9.10 -1.35 -10.28
CA ARG A 43 -8.72 -1.55 -11.68
C ARG A 43 -8.42 -0.24 -12.40
N ILE A 44 -9.24 0.79 -12.19
CA ILE A 44 -9.00 2.11 -12.77
C ILE A 44 -7.63 2.63 -12.34
N ARG A 45 -7.29 2.47 -11.06
CA ARG A 45 -5.98 2.84 -10.53
C ARG A 45 -4.85 2.02 -11.16
N ASP A 46 -5.00 0.71 -11.31
CA ASP A 46 -4.01 -0.14 -11.97
C ASP A 46 -3.77 0.27 -13.42
N GLU A 47 -4.83 0.58 -14.18
CA GLU A 47 -4.73 1.04 -15.57
C GLU A 47 -4.07 2.43 -15.69
N LEU A 48 -4.37 3.32 -14.74
CA LEU A 48 -3.73 4.64 -14.65
C LEU A 48 -2.31 4.58 -14.05
N GLY A 49 -1.85 3.41 -13.60
CA GLY A 49 -0.56 3.25 -12.91
C GLY A 49 -0.50 3.96 -11.55
N ILE A 50 -1.64 4.30 -10.95
CA ILE A 50 -1.73 5.00 -9.67
C ILE A 50 -1.70 3.99 -8.54
N THR A 51 -0.57 3.89 -7.84
CA THR A 51 -0.48 3.09 -6.61
C THR A 51 -1.33 3.69 -5.50
N SER A 52 -2.02 2.86 -4.71
CA SER A 52 -2.81 3.34 -3.56
C SER A 52 -1.92 4.04 -2.52
N MET A 53 -2.49 5.00 -1.80
CA MET A 53 -1.77 5.76 -0.76
C MET A 53 -1.24 4.86 0.35
N PHE A 54 -2.01 3.83 0.69
CA PHE A 54 -1.62 2.81 1.65
C PHE A 54 -0.33 2.10 1.21
N MET A 55 -0.29 1.61 -0.03
CA MET A 55 0.86 0.91 -0.58
C MET A 55 2.09 1.80 -0.66
N ARG A 56 1.94 3.06 -1.08
CA ARG A 56 3.04 4.05 -1.08
C ARG A 56 3.61 4.27 0.31
N THR A 57 2.74 4.42 1.31
CA THR A 57 3.17 4.73 2.68
C THR A 57 3.84 3.54 3.36
N ILE A 58 3.31 2.33 3.16
CA ILE A 58 3.94 1.10 3.66
C ILE A 58 5.32 0.92 3.03
N THR A 59 5.42 1.05 1.71
CA THR A 59 6.70 0.93 0.99
C THR A 59 7.75 1.89 1.56
N ALA A 60 7.39 3.16 1.70
CA ALA A 60 8.28 4.17 2.26
C ALA A 60 8.72 3.82 3.70
N ARG A 61 7.81 3.23 4.48
CA ARG A 61 8.08 2.85 5.88
C ARG A 61 8.94 1.59 6.01
N GLU A 62 8.70 0.59 5.18
CA GLU A 62 9.56 -0.60 5.05
C GLU A 62 10.98 -0.17 4.67
N LEU A 63 11.12 0.66 3.63
CA LEU A 63 12.41 1.20 3.20
C LEU A 63 13.11 2.01 4.32
N ALA A 64 12.37 2.83 5.06
CA ALA A 64 12.90 3.55 6.21
C ALA A 64 13.39 2.59 7.30
N TYR A 65 12.61 1.55 7.63
CA TYR A 65 12.97 0.56 8.63
C TYR A 65 14.24 -0.22 8.28
N HIS A 66 14.46 -0.55 7.00
CA HIS A 66 15.68 -1.23 6.57
C HIS A 66 16.88 -0.27 6.40
N LYS A 67 16.64 1.01 6.09
CA LYS A 67 17.69 2.00 5.91
C LYS A 67 18.24 2.55 7.23
N TRP A 68 17.37 2.80 8.21
CA TRP A 68 17.78 3.50 9.43
C TRP A 68 18.73 2.74 10.37
N PRO A 69 18.78 1.39 10.42
CA PRO A 69 19.77 0.64 11.20
C PRO A 69 21.23 0.88 10.77
N THR A 70 21.48 1.24 9.52
CA THR A 70 22.82 1.53 8.98
C THR A 70 23.21 3.00 9.13
N SER A 71 22.31 3.85 9.63
CA SER A 71 22.59 5.26 9.86
C SER A 71 23.42 5.50 11.14
N LYS A 72 24.20 6.57 11.18
CA LYS A 72 24.95 7.00 12.39
C LYS A 72 24.12 7.89 13.32
N THR A 73 22.80 7.75 13.31
CA THR A 73 21.88 8.60 14.07
C THR A 73 21.33 7.88 15.29
N TRP A 74 20.85 8.62 16.28
CA TRP A 74 20.17 8.08 17.47
C TRP A 74 18.98 7.17 17.13
N ILE A 75 18.41 7.28 15.92
CA ILE A 75 17.36 6.40 15.40
C ILE A 75 17.88 4.96 15.24
N ALA A 76 19.12 4.77 14.81
CA ALA A 76 19.72 3.44 14.68
C ALA A 76 19.86 2.76 16.06
N ASP A 77 20.25 3.53 17.08
CA ASP A 77 20.34 3.04 18.45
C ASP A 77 18.95 2.68 19.01
N LEU A 78 17.91 3.46 18.68
CA LEU A 78 16.53 3.12 19.03
C LEU A 78 16.00 1.87 18.33
N ILE A 79 16.43 1.58 17.10
CA ILE A 79 16.03 0.35 16.41
C ILE A 79 16.73 -0.86 17.04
N LYS A 80 18.02 -0.73 17.40
CA LYS A 80 18.80 -1.79 18.06
C LYS A 80 18.35 -2.04 19.50
N ALA A 81 18.01 -0.98 20.23
CA ALA A 81 17.60 -1.01 21.62
C ALA A 81 16.28 -0.26 21.81
N PRO A 82 15.14 -0.87 21.41
CA PRO A 82 13.84 -0.22 21.55
C PRO A 82 13.49 -0.01 23.04
N MET A 83 12.87 1.13 23.33
CA MET A 83 12.44 1.49 24.68
C MET A 83 11.41 0.48 25.21
N LYS A 84 11.82 -0.34 26.19
CA LYS A 84 10.97 -1.40 26.79
C LYS A 84 9.75 -0.85 27.55
N ALA A 85 9.84 0.38 28.07
CA ALA A 85 8.76 1.01 28.83
C ALA A 85 7.53 1.41 27.98
N ARG A 86 7.64 1.39 26.64
CA ARG A 86 6.53 1.72 25.74
C ARG A 86 6.28 0.57 24.76
N MET A 87 5.12 -0.07 24.91
CA MET A 87 4.70 -1.21 24.06
C MET A 87 4.47 -0.81 22.60
N ALA A 88 4.00 0.42 22.34
CA ALA A 88 3.65 0.90 21.00
C ALA A 88 4.48 2.13 20.60
N THR A 89 5.77 1.93 20.32
CA THR A 89 6.62 2.94 19.66
C THR A 89 6.54 2.78 18.14
N TRP A 90 6.86 3.85 17.40
CA TRP A 90 7.00 3.77 15.94
C TRP A 90 7.87 2.58 15.47
N VAL A 91 8.98 2.27 16.15
CA VAL A 91 9.87 1.14 15.84
C VAL A 91 9.18 -0.20 16.07
N ASN A 92 8.61 -0.42 17.25
CA ASN A 92 7.94 -1.68 17.61
C ASN A 92 6.68 -1.92 16.76
N GLY A 93 5.92 -0.88 16.47
CA GLY A 93 4.78 -0.96 15.57
C GLY A 93 5.20 -1.31 14.15
N SER A 94 6.29 -0.73 13.65
CA SER A 94 6.78 -1.02 12.30
C SER A 94 7.28 -2.46 12.17
N SER A 95 8.08 -2.92 13.13
CA SER A 95 8.60 -4.29 13.12
C SER A 95 7.49 -5.33 13.25
N TRP A 96 6.47 -5.08 14.08
CA TRP A 96 5.30 -5.97 14.18
C TRP A 96 4.52 -6.05 12.88
N TRP A 97 4.23 -4.90 12.24
CA TRP A 97 3.48 -4.88 10.99
C TRP A 97 4.26 -5.50 9.83
N ILE A 98 5.58 -5.25 9.72
CA ILE A 98 6.43 -5.90 8.72
C ILE A 98 6.38 -7.41 8.91
N LYS A 99 6.59 -7.92 10.13
CA LYS A 99 6.48 -9.38 10.41
C LYS A 99 5.09 -9.96 10.14
N LYS A 100 4.04 -9.15 10.29
CA LYS A 100 2.66 -9.58 10.02
C LYS A 100 2.39 -9.69 8.52
N ILE A 101 3.01 -8.86 7.70
CA ILE A 101 2.74 -8.76 6.25
C ILE A 101 3.78 -9.54 5.42
N CYS A 102 5.03 -9.57 5.86
CA CYS A 102 6.15 -10.27 5.23
C CYS A 102 6.41 -11.61 5.91
N THR A 103 6.60 -12.65 5.10
CA THR A 103 7.02 -13.97 5.59
C THR A 103 8.54 -14.13 5.71
N LEU A 104 9.29 -13.34 4.94
CA LEU A 104 10.74 -13.19 5.03
C LEU A 104 11.01 -11.68 5.17
N ASP A 105 11.83 -11.25 6.13
CA ASP A 105 12.11 -9.82 6.41
C ASP A 105 13.01 -9.18 5.32
N SER A 106 12.71 -9.42 4.03
CA SER A 106 13.47 -8.91 2.90
C SER A 106 12.87 -7.63 2.31
N ASN A 107 13.73 -6.72 1.85
CA ASN A 107 13.31 -5.41 1.35
C ASN A 107 12.33 -5.53 0.17
N GLY A 108 11.18 -4.86 0.28
CA GLY A 108 10.18 -4.77 -0.80
C GLY A 108 9.24 -5.97 -0.87
N GLN A 109 9.36 -6.92 0.06
CA GLN A 109 8.48 -8.07 0.14
C GLN A 109 7.07 -7.67 0.57
N THR A 110 6.92 -6.60 1.35
CA THR A 110 5.61 -6.12 1.83
C THR A 110 4.68 -5.75 0.67
N ILE A 111 5.23 -5.17 -0.40
CA ILE A 111 4.47 -4.80 -1.59
C ILE A 111 3.98 -6.05 -2.32
N ILE A 112 4.87 -7.02 -2.52
CA ILE A 112 4.58 -8.26 -3.25
C ILE A 112 3.49 -9.04 -2.51
N THR A 113 3.61 -9.20 -1.19
CA THR A 113 2.65 -9.96 -0.39
C THR A 113 1.27 -9.31 -0.36
N ILE A 114 1.18 -7.98 -0.21
CA ILE A 114 -0.12 -7.28 -0.22
C ILE A 114 -0.77 -7.35 -1.61
N VAL A 115 -0.01 -7.12 -2.68
CA VAL A 115 -0.55 -7.22 -4.05
C VAL A 115 -1.06 -8.63 -4.33
N ASP A 116 -0.32 -9.65 -3.93
CA ASP A 116 -0.74 -11.04 -4.11
C ASP A 116 -1.93 -11.42 -3.22
N GLN A 117 -2.02 -10.87 -2.01
CA GLN A 117 -3.18 -11.03 -1.14
C GLN A 117 -4.44 -10.40 -1.75
N ASN A 118 -4.35 -9.15 -2.23
CA ASN A 118 -5.47 -8.45 -2.86
C ASN A 118 -5.98 -9.22 -4.09
N ARG A 119 -5.05 -9.78 -4.88
CA ARG A 119 -5.39 -10.66 -6.01
C ARG A 119 -6.16 -11.90 -5.57
N ARG A 120 -5.70 -12.61 -4.54
CA ARG A 120 -6.39 -13.82 -4.03
C ARG A 120 -7.80 -13.52 -3.52
N THR A 121 -8.01 -12.34 -2.94
CA THR A 121 -9.32 -11.92 -2.43
C THR A 121 -10.25 -11.33 -3.50
N ASN A 122 -9.74 -11.00 -4.69
CA ASN A 122 -10.52 -10.34 -5.73
C ASN A 122 -11.48 -11.33 -6.41
N ARG A 123 -12.79 -11.12 -6.21
CA ARG A 123 -13.87 -11.93 -6.80
C ARG A 123 -14.61 -11.25 -7.95
N SER A 124 -14.05 -10.18 -8.52
CA SER A 124 -14.73 -9.43 -9.59
C SER A 124 -14.86 -10.27 -10.86
N VAL A 125 -15.97 -10.08 -11.59
CA VAL A 125 -16.22 -10.74 -12.90
C VAL A 125 -15.09 -10.41 -13.89
N ILE A 126 -14.59 -9.19 -13.85
CA ILE A 126 -13.46 -8.73 -14.66
C ILE A 126 -12.19 -9.49 -14.31
N HIS A 127 -11.88 -9.71 -13.02
CA HIS A 127 -10.72 -10.51 -12.61
C HIS A 127 -10.83 -11.94 -13.17
N ARG A 128 -11.97 -12.61 -12.99
CA ARG A 128 -12.22 -13.95 -13.53
C ARG A 128 -12.03 -13.99 -15.05
N TRP A 129 -12.63 -13.05 -15.78
CA TRP A 129 -12.49 -12.92 -17.24
C TRP A 129 -11.04 -12.70 -17.68
N THR A 130 -10.26 -11.94 -16.92
CA THR A 130 -8.84 -11.67 -17.21
C THR A 130 -8.00 -12.94 -17.06
N VAL A 131 -8.28 -13.73 -16.00
CA VAL A 131 -7.64 -15.03 -15.74
C VAL A 131 -8.00 -16.03 -16.83
N ASP A 132 -9.29 -16.13 -17.20
CA ASP A 132 -9.78 -17.03 -18.24
C ASP A 132 -9.12 -16.75 -19.60
N ARG A 133 -8.89 -15.46 -19.91
CA ARG A 133 -8.26 -15.02 -21.17
C ARG A 133 -6.73 -15.00 -21.13
N LYS A 134 -6.09 -15.40 -20.02
CA LYS A 134 -4.63 -15.38 -19.83
C LYS A 134 -4.00 -14.02 -20.18
N ILE A 135 -4.73 -12.92 -19.96
CA ILE A 135 -4.20 -11.58 -20.20
C ILE A 135 -3.13 -11.35 -19.12
N GLY A 136 -1.90 -11.11 -19.56
CA GLY A 136 -0.75 -10.93 -18.68
C GLY A 136 -0.91 -9.77 -17.70
N LYS A 137 0.03 -9.64 -16.76
CA LYS A 137 0.00 -8.67 -15.64
C LYS A 137 0.06 -7.18 -16.06
N LYS A 138 0.00 -6.87 -17.36
CA LYS A 138 0.20 -5.52 -17.91
C LYS A 138 -1.15 -4.82 -18.09
N ALA A 139 -1.23 -3.55 -17.68
CA ALA A 139 -2.30 -2.65 -18.10
C ALA A 139 -2.28 -2.58 -19.64
N THR A 140 -3.38 -2.96 -20.28
CA THR A 140 -3.44 -3.04 -21.75
C THR A 140 -4.38 -2.01 -22.35
N GLY A 141 -5.00 -1.12 -21.56
CA GLY A 141 -5.96 -0.12 -22.02
C GLY A 141 -7.30 -0.71 -22.53
N LEU A 142 -7.29 -1.97 -22.96
CA LEU A 142 -8.44 -2.79 -23.32
C LEU A 142 -9.38 -2.99 -22.13
N THR A 143 -8.81 -3.28 -20.96
CA THR A 143 -9.50 -3.41 -19.67
C THR A 143 -10.10 -2.08 -19.20
N PHE A 144 -9.42 -0.97 -19.44
CA PHE A 144 -9.96 0.37 -19.16
C PHE A 144 -11.20 0.69 -20.02
N LYS A 145 -11.16 0.36 -21.32
CA LYS A 145 -12.33 0.48 -22.21
C LYS A 145 -13.51 -0.40 -21.80
N LEU A 146 -13.24 -1.59 -21.25
CA LEU A 146 -14.29 -2.45 -20.69
C LEU A 146 -14.90 -1.84 -19.41
N CYS A 147 -14.10 -1.22 -18.54
CA CYS A 147 -14.60 -0.54 -17.34
C CYS A 147 -15.44 0.71 -17.64
N ILE A 148 -15.23 1.39 -18.78
CA ILE A 148 -16.02 2.57 -19.18
C ILE A 148 -17.32 2.16 -19.89
N ARG A 149 -17.37 0.97 -20.50
CA ARG A 149 -18.52 0.48 -21.29
C ARG A 149 -19.63 -0.21 -20.47
N THR A 150 -19.44 -0.34 -19.15
CA THR A 150 -20.37 -0.99 -18.22
C THR A 150 -20.91 -0.01 -17.20
#